data_AF-A0A1J5C3E9-F1
#
_entry.id   AF-A0A1J5C3E9-F1
#
_cell.length_a   1.000
_cell.length_b   1.000
_cell.length_c   1.000
_cell.angle_alpha   90.00
_cell.angle_beta   90.00
_cell.angle_gamma   90.00
#
_symmetry.space_group_name_H-M   'P 1'
#
loop_
_entity.id
_entity.type
_entity.pdbx_description
1 polymer ?
#
loop_
_entity_poly.entity_id
_entity_poly.type
_entity_poly.pdbx_seq_one_letter_code
_entity_poly.pdbx_strand_id
1 'polypeptide(L)'
;MRDWNPDKLSYTPTGQQCPPFTLDGVLQPGTDLRLGDLRWQVHAAPGHDPHSVILFEPASRTLLSADALWQRGFGVVFPELDGEDGFDAVAATLDLIEALQPVFVVPGHGAPFTDVVQALSFARARLDGFIGNPAKHLAHAAKVLLKFKLLDAQRMTRAELLAWAQGTPYLNKLFAVQSAGVPFEQGLRVLVRDLVRAGAATLDGDVLHNA
;
A
#
# COMPACT_ATOMS: atom_id res chain seq x y z
N MET A 1 11.21 2.75 -15.95
CA MET A 1 12.28 1.83 -15.51
C MET A 1 13.49 1.74 -16.44
N ARG A 2 13.39 2.02 -17.76
CA ARG A 2 14.59 2.03 -18.64
C ARG A 2 15.65 3.05 -18.20
N ASP A 3 15.19 4.19 -17.67
CA ASP A 3 16.02 5.16 -16.96
C ASP A 3 15.72 5.04 -15.46
N TRP A 4 16.54 4.26 -14.75
CA TRP A 4 16.37 4.08 -13.30
C TRP A 4 16.58 5.41 -12.57
N ASN A 5 15.51 5.95 -12.01
CA ASN A 5 15.53 7.17 -11.23
C ASN A 5 14.84 6.91 -9.89
N PRO A 6 15.59 6.75 -8.78
CA PRO A 6 15.02 6.39 -7.49
C PRO A 6 14.14 7.50 -6.88
N ASP A 7 14.28 8.75 -7.33
CA ASP A 7 13.40 9.84 -6.89
C ASP A 7 12.02 9.74 -7.54
N LYS A 8 11.98 9.53 -8.86
CA LYS A 8 10.73 9.33 -9.62
C LYS A 8 10.04 8.00 -9.30
N LEU A 9 10.80 6.99 -8.88
CA LEU A 9 10.29 5.71 -8.41
C LEU A 9 9.94 5.71 -6.92
N SER A 10 9.99 6.88 -6.26
CA SER A 10 9.66 7.10 -4.84
C SER A 10 10.56 6.44 -3.80
N TYR A 11 11.60 5.68 -4.19
CA TYR A 11 12.53 5.05 -3.25
C TYR A 11 13.29 6.06 -2.38
N THR A 12 13.89 7.11 -2.97
CA THR A 12 14.58 8.13 -2.19
C THR A 12 13.61 8.92 -1.30
N PRO A 13 12.47 9.47 -1.82
CA PRO A 13 11.51 10.19 -0.99
C PRO A 13 10.97 9.38 0.20
N THR A 14 10.72 8.09 0.02
CA THR A 14 10.20 7.20 1.07
C THR A 14 11.28 6.63 1.99
N GLY A 15 12.57 6.88 1.69
CA GLY A 15 13.68 6.33 2.45
C GLY A 15 13.75 4.80 2.39
N GLN A 16 13.20 4.21 1.33
CA GLN A 16 13.16 2.77 1.07
C GLN A 16 14.23 2.37 0.05
N GLN A 17 14.67 1.12 0.12
CA GLN A 17 15.70 0.59 -0.76
C GLN A 17 15.10 -0.38 -1.75
N CYS A 18 15.45 -0.21 -3.02
CA CYS A 18 15.17 -1.17 -4.07
C CYS A 18 16.40 -1.20 -4.99
N PRO A 19 17.10 -2.34 -5.09
CA PRO A 19 18.18 -2.50 -6.05
C PRO A 19 17.66 -2.30 -7.48
N PRO A 20 18.42 -1.63 -8.37
CA PRO A 20 18.03 -1.53 -9.77
C PRO A 20 17.83 -2.89 -10.42
N PHE A 21 16.78 -3.03 -11.21
CA PHE A 21 16.51 -4.21 -12.02
C PHE A 21 16.01 -3.81 -13.41
N THR A 22 16.16 -4.74 -14.36
CA THR A 22 15.63 -4.58 -15.72
C THR A 22 14.29 -5.27 -15.84
N LEU A 23 13.45 -4.78 -16.75
CA LEU A 23 12.19 -5.42 -17.11
C LEU A 23 12.33 -6.13 -18.45
N ASP A 24 11.75 -7.32 -18.57
CA ASP A 24 11.71 -8.08 -19.83
C ASP A 24 10.46 -7.73 -20.66
N GLY A 25 9.39 -7.28 -19.99
CA GLY A 25 8.12 -6.95 -20.61
C GLY A 25 7.22 -6.11 -19.73
N VAL A 26 6.10 -5.67 -20.28
CA VAL A 26 5.09 -4.88 -19.59
C VAL A 26 3.73 -5.58 -19.71
N LEU A 27 2.94 -5.54 -18.64
CA LEU A 27 1.54 -5.93 -18.68
C LEU A 27 0.73 -4.73 -19.12
N GLN A 28 -0.02 -4.86 -20.22
CA GLN A 28 -0.83 -3.77 -20.76
C GLN A 28 -2.30 -4.01 -20.43
N PRO A 29 -2.99 -3.08 -19.74
CA PRO A 29 -4.43 -3.18 -19.53
C PRO A 29 -5.21 -3.41 -20.83
N GLY A 30 -6.25 -4.25 -20.77
CA GLY A 30 -7.07 -4.62 -21.92
C GLY A 30 -6.44 -5.69 -22.83
N THR A 31 -5.29 -6.24 -22.45
CA THR A 31 -4.66 -7.38 -23.14
C THR A 31 -4.82 -8.66 -22.36
N ASP A 32 -4.54 -9.78 -23.02
CA ASP A 32 -4.50 -11.08 -22.39
C ASP A 32 -3.08 -11.67 -22.44
N LEU A 33 -2.74 -12.43 -21.40
CA LEU A 33 -1.51 -13.20 -21.34
C LEU A 33 -1.80 -14.67 -21.03
N ARG A 34 -0.93 -15.56 -21.51
CA ARG A 34 -0.99 -16.99 -21.19
C ARG A 34 0.00 -17.30 -20.08
N LEU A 35 -0.50 -17.83 -18.95
CA LEU A 35 0.31 -18.34 -17.85
C LEU A 35 0.02 -19.84 -17.70
N GLY A 36 0.98 -20.68 -18.09
CA GLY A 36 0.74 -22.11 -18.27
C GLY A 36 -0.32 -22.37 -19.35
N ASP A 37 -1.37 -23.10 -18.99
CA ASP A 37 -2.50 -23.40 -19.88
C ASP A 37 -3.68 -22.43 -19.75
N LEU A 38 -3.57 -21.44 -18.88
CA LEU A 38 -4.65 -20.51 -18.56
C LEU A 38 -4.45 -19.17 -19.28
N ARG A 39 -5.55 -18.58 -19.74
CA ARG A 39 -5.60 -17.24 -20.33
C ARG A 39 -6.05 -16.25 -19.26
N TRP A 40 -5.19 -15.30 -18.95
CA TRP A 40 -5.44 -14.25 -17.96
C TRP A 40 -5.67 -12.92 -18.67
N GLN A 41 -6.66 -12.17 -18.23
CA GLN A 41 -6.95 -10.81 -18.66
C GLN A 41 -6.20 -9.83 -17.76
N VAL A 42 -5.56 -8.83 -18.36
CA VAL A 42 -4.91 -7.72 -17.64
C VAL A 42 -5.89 -6.57 -17.54
N HIS A 43 -6.23 -6.17 -16.32
CA HIS A 43 -7.07 -4.99 -16.09
C HIS A 43 -6.30 -3.91 -15.35
N ALA A 44 -6.51 -2.65 -15.72
CA ALA A 44 -6.00 -1.52 -14.94
C ALA A 44 -6.69 -1.48 -13.58
N ALA A 45 -5.93 -1.22 -12.53
CA ALA A 45 -6.45 -1.12 -11.16
C ALA A 45 -5.80 0.06 -10.41
N PRO A 46 -5.93 1.29 -10.94
CA PRO A 46 -5.31 2.45 -10.32
C PRO A 46 -5.89 2.73 -8.93
N GLY A 47 -5.12 3.41 -8.09
CA GLY A 47 -5.53 3.80 -6.74
C GLY A 47 -4.39 3.62 -5.74
N HIS A 48 -3.95 2.38 -5.50
CA HIS A 48 -2.74 2.15 -4.69
C HIS A 48 -1.50 2.73 -5.37
N ASP A 49 -1.33 2.37 -6.65
CA ASP A 49 -0.32 2.86 -7.58
C ASP A 49 -1.05 3.21 -8.91
N PRO A 50 -0.73 4.34 -9.58
CA PRO A 50 -1.40 4.76 -10.81
C PRO A 50 -1.33 3.76 -11.97
N HIS A 51 -0.32 2.89 -11.96
CA HIS A 51 -0.04 1.92 -13.02
C HIS A 51 -0.27 0.47 -12.57
N SER A 52 -0.91 0.27 -11.40
CA SER A 52 -1.24 -1.07 -10.91
C SER A 52 -2.17 -1.80 -11.88
N VAL A 53 -1.99 -3.12 -11.95
CA VAL A 53 -2.82 -4.03 -12.73
C VAL A 53 -3.27 -5.20 -11.87
N ILE A 54 -4.43 -5.75 -12.20
CA ILE A 54 -4.94 -7.01 -11.66
C ILE A 54 -5.08 -8.02 -12.79
N LEU A 55 -4.94 -9.31 -12.46
CA LEU A 55 -5.04 -10.40 -13.43
C LEU A 55 -6.28 -11.23 -13.14
N PHE A 56 -7.12 -11.43 -14.15
CA PHE A 56 -8.36 -12.20 -14.02
C PHE A 56 -8.38 -13.39 -14.99
N GLU A 57 -8.55 -14.60 -14.46
CA GLU A 57 -8.74 -15.81 -15.27
C GLU A 57 -10.25 -16.12 -15.34
N PRO A 58 -10.89 -15.99 -16.52
CA PRO A 58 -12.34 -15.99 -16.62
C PRO A 58 -12.99 -17.36 -16.45
N ALA A 59 -12.30 -18.48 -16.75
CA ALA A 59 -12.90 -19.80 -16.65
C ALA A 59 -13.08 -20.23 -15.19
N SER A 60 -12.05 -20.04 -14.36
CA SER A 60 -12.07 -20.31 -12.92
C SER A 60 -12.63 -19.14 -12.10
N ARG A 61 -12.77 -17.95 -12.72
CA ARG A 61 -13.13 -16.69 -12.04
C ARG A 61 -12.17 -16.36 -10.90
N THR A 62 -10.88 -16.60 -11.12
CA THR A 62 -9.80 -16.29 -10.18
C THR A 62 -9.25 -14.90 -10.45
N LEU A 63 -9.13 -14.09 -9.40
CA LEU A 63 -8.53 -12.75 -9.45
C LEU A 63 -7.23 -12.72 -8.66
N LEU A 64 -6.14 -12.28 -9.28
CA LEU A 64 -4.94 -11.82 -8.58
C LEU A 64 -5.09 -10.31 -8.39
N SER A 65 -5.41 -9.88 -7.16
CA SER A 65 -5.86 -8.51 -6.88
C SER A 65 -4.76 -7.56 -6.41
N ALA A 66 -3.55 -8.05 -6.16
CA ALA A 66 -2.45 -7.26 -5.59
C ALA A 66 -2.96 -6.42 -4.39
N ASP A 67 -2.76 -5.10 -4.43
CA ASP A 67 -3.20 -4.17 -3.38
C ASP A 67 -4.54 -3.48 -3.66
N ALA A 68 -5.21 -3.82 -4.76
CA ALA A 68 -6.53 -3.29 -5.11
C ALA A 68 -7.65 -3.87 -4.23
N LEU A 69 -7.51 -5.12 -3.77
CA LEU A 69 -8.46 -5.75 -2.86
C LEU A 69 -7.79 -6.81 -2.00
N TRP A 70 -7.94 -6.66 -0.69
CA TRP A 70 -7.63 -7.67 0.32
C TRP A 70 -8.92 -8.16 0.97
N GLN A 71 -8.86 -9.25 1.74
CA GLN A 71 -10.04 -9.76 2.46
C GLN A 71 -10.68 -8.69 3.38
N ARG A 72 -9.88 -7.74 3.87
CA ARG A 72 -10.31 -6.63 4.74
C ARG A 72 -9.76 -5.28 4.29
N GLY A 73 -10.11 -4.85 3.08
CA GLY A 73 -9.80 -3.50 2.57
C GLY A 73 -8.87 -3.53 1.36
N PHE A 74 -7.94 -2.59 1.31
CA PHE A 74 -7.00 -2.37 0.21
C PHE A 74 -5.77 -1.59 0.72
N GLY A 75 -4.77 -1.44 -0.17
CA GLY A 75 -3.50 -0.75 0.08
C GLY A 75 -3.60 0.73 0.46
N VAL A 76 -2.46 1.33 0.74
CA VAL A 76 -2.37 2.80 0.90
C VAL A 76 -2.60 3.45 -0.46
N VAL A 77 -3.46 4.45 -0.55
CA VAL A 77 -3.66 5.26 -1.77
C VAL A 77 -2.56 6.31 -1.89
N PHE A 78 -1.41 5.98 -2.48
CA PHE A 78 -0.30 6.95 -2.59
C PHE A 78 -0.62 8.19 -3.45
N PRO A 79 -1.31 8.07 -4.61
CA PRO A 79 -1.67 9.23 -5.43
C PRO A 79 -2.42 10.31 -4.66
N GLU A 80 -3.31 9.91 -3.75
CA GLU A 80 -4.05 10.84 -2.88
C GLU A 80 -3.12 11.63 -1.95
N LEU A 81 -2.06 11.00 -1.42
CA LEU A 81 -1.05 11.67 -0.59
C LEU A 81 -0.22 12.68 -1.40
N ASP A 82 -0.20 12.52 -2.72
CA ASP A 82 0.47 13.39 -3.67
C ASP A 82 -0.47 14.43 -4.31
N GLY A 83 -1.73 14.45 -3.89
CA GLY A 83 -2.72 15.44 -4.32
C GLY A 83 -3.39 15.10 -5.66
N GLU A 84 -3.33 13.84 -6.07
CA GLU A 84 -4.06 13.30 -7.23
C GLU A 84 -5.39 12.67 -6.78
N ASP A 85 -6.30 12.42 -7.73
CA ASP A 85 -7.64 11.84 -7.48
C ASP A 85 -7.58 10.32 -7.19
N GLY A 86 -6.80 9.93 -6.18
CA GLY A 86 -6.51 8.54 -5.85
C GLY A 86 -7.73 7.79 -5.32
N PHE A 87 -8.59 8.44 -4.53
CA PHE A 87 -9.80 7.80 -4.00
C PHE A 87 -10.82 7.46 -5.08
N ASP A 88 -11.00 8.32 -6.08
CA ASP A 88 -11.90 8.05 -7.21
C ASP A 88 -11.38 6.87 -8.05
N ALA A 89 -10.06 6.79 -8.24
CA ALA A 89 -9.42 5.65 -8.89
C ALA A 89 -9.65 4.34 -8.13
N VAL A 90 -9.56 4.35 -6.79
CA VAL A 90 -9.90 3.17 -5.96
C VAL A 90 -11.37 2.78 -6.14
N ALA A 91 -12.30 3.73 -6.12
CA ALA A 91 -13.73 3.44 -6.30
C ALA A 91 -13.99 2.75 -7.65
N ALA A 92 -13.44 3.29 -8.73
CA ALA A 92 -13.55 2.71 -10.07
C ALA A 92 -12.94 1.30 -10.15
N THR A 93 -11.81 1.06 -9.47
CA THR A 93 -11.18 -0.26 -9.38
C THR A 93 -12.06 -1.27 -8.62
N LEU A 94 -12.74 -0.85 -7.55
CA LEU A 94 -13.69 -1.72 -6.84
C LEU A 94 -14.91 -2.06 -7.70
N ASP A 95 -15.43 -1.09 -8.46
CA ASP A 95 -16.54 -1.32 -9.41
C ASP A 95 -16.14 -2.30 -10.53
N LEU A 96 -14.92 -2.18 -11.05
CA LEU A 96 -14.35 -3.12 -12.00
C LEU A 96 -14.28 -4.54 -11.41
N ILE A 97 -13.75 -4.70 -10.20
CA ILE A 97 -13.64 -6.00 -9.55
C ILE A 97 -15.03 -6.62 -9.34
N GLU A 98 -16.01 -5.82 -8.94
CA GLU A 98 -17.41 -6.26 -8.81
C GLU A 98 -17.98 -6.74 -10.16
N ALA A 99 -17.72 -6.01 -11.25
CA ALA A 99 -18.18 -6.35 -12.59
C ALA A 99 -17.53 -7.63 -13.16
N LEU A 100 -16.27 -7.91 -12.80
CA LEU A 100 -15.59 -9.17 -13.17
C LEU A 100 -16.18 -10.40 -12.46
N GLN A 101 -16.88 -10.19 -11.35
CA GLN A 101 -17.50 -11.22 -10.53
C GLN A 101 -16.52 -12.38 -10.20
N PRO A 102 -15.36 -12.16 -9.56
CA PRO A 102 -14.50 -13.27 -9.16
C PRO A 102 -15.16 -14.11 -8.06
N VAL A 103 -14.79 -15.39 -7.98
CA VAL A 103 -15.22 -16.30 -6.90
C VAL A 103 -14.08 -16.71 -5.98
N PHE A 104 -12.84 -16.46 -6.42
CA PHE A 104 -11.62 -16.72 -5.67
C PHE A 104 -10.63 -15.58 -5.91
N VAL A 105 -10.09 -15.01 -4.83
CA VAL A 105 -9.18 -13.87 -4.89
C VAL A 105 -7.88 -14.23 -4.18
N VAL A 106 -6.76 -13.99 -4.85
CA VAL A 106 -5.41 -14.05 -4.28
C VAL A 106 -4.90 -12.61 -4.12
N PRO A 107 -4.91 -12.07 -2.89
CA PRO A 107 -4.43 -10.72 -2.62
C PRO A 107 -2.90 -10.63 -2.56
N GLY A 108 -2.36 -9.42 -2.65
CA GLY A 108 -0.95 -9.13 -2.37
C GLY A 108 -0.58 -9.36 -0.91
N HIS A 109 -1.55 -9.21 0.00
CA HIS A 109 -1.37 -9.46 1.43
C HIS A 109 -2.51 -10.29 2.02
N GLY A 110 -2.15 -11.21 2.91
CA GLY A 110 -3.09 -12.10 3.59
C GLY A 110 -3.35 -13.41 2.84
N ALA A 111 -4.30 -14.19 3.34
CA ALA A 111 -4.67 -15.46 2.72
C ALA A 111 -5.62 -15.24 1.52
N PRO A 112 -5.61 -16.13 0.52
CA PRO A 112 -6.67 -16.17 -0.49
C PRO A 112 -8.06 -16.35 0.14
N PHE A 113 -9.09 -15.81 -0.52
CA PHE A 113 -10.45 -15.81 0.00
C PHE A 113 -11.50 -15.96 -1.09
N THR A 114 -12.71 -16.37 -0.71
CA THR A 114 -13.85 -16.58 -1.61
C THR A 114 -15.05 -15.65 -1.33
N ASP A 115 -15.10 -15.02 -0.15
CA ASP A 115 -16.18 -14.09 0.22
C ASP A 115 -15.91 -12.69 -0.36
N VAL A 116 -16.05 -12.57 -1.68
CA VAL A 116 -15.73 -11.34 -2.43
C VAL A 116 -16.72 -10.21 -2.11
N VAL A 117 -18.00 -10.52 -1.92
CA VAL A 117 -19.03 -9.52 -1.60
C VAL A 117 -18.71 -8.86 -0.26
N GLN A 118 -18.35 -9.65 0.76
CA GLN A 118 -17.96 -9.09 2.05
C GLN A 118 -16.65 -8.29 1.95
N ALA A 119 -15.66 -8.76 1.19
CA ALA A 119 -14.41 -8.04 0.99
C ALA A 119 -14.63 -6.67 0.33
N LEU A 120 -15.46 -6.61 -0.73
CA LEU A 120 -15.83 -5.35 -1.38
C LEU A 120 -16.57 -4.41 -0.43
N SER A 121 -17.48 -4.93 0.42
CA SER A 121 -18.14 -4.12 1.44
C SER A 121 -17.14 -3.51 2.43
N PHE A 122 -16.16 -4.28 2.91
CA PHE A 122 -15.09 -3.75 3.76
C PHE A 122 -14.21 -2.72 3.05
N ALA A 123 -13.89 -2.94 1.78
CA ALA A 123 -13.12 -2.00 0.97
C ALA A 123 -13.87 -0.67 0.80
N ARG A 124 -15.14 -0.70 0.39
CA ARG A 124 -15.96 0.52 0.25
C ARG A 124 -16.11 1.27 1.58
N ALA A 125 -16.42 0.57 2.67
CA ALA A 125 -16.51 1.20 3.99
C ALA A 125 -15.18 1.83 4.46
N ARG A 126 -14.04 1.22 4.12
CA ARG A 126 -12.70 1.78 4.38
C ARG A 126 -12.46 3.04 3.54
N LEU A 127 -12.81 3.01 2.25
CA LEU A 127 -12.68 4.14 1.35
C LEU A 127 -13.52 5.32 1.84
N ASP A 128 -14.80 5.10 2.16
CA ASP A 128 -15.69 6.12 2.71
C ASP A 128 -15.14 6.70 4.02
N GLY A 129 -14.53 5.85 4.86
CA GLY A 129 -13.87 6.26 6.09
C GLY A 129 -12.63 7.15 5.88
N PHE A 130 -11.94 6.99 4.75
CA PHE A 130 -10.83 7.85 4.35
C PHE A 130 -11.31 9.14 3.71
N ILE A 131 -12.31 9.10 2.81
CA ILE A 131 -12.93 10.28 2.20
C ILE A 131 -13.52 11.19 3.29
N GLY A 132 -14.27 10.61 4.24
CA GLY A 132 -14.89 11.37 5.33
C GLY A 132 -13.91 11.86 6.40
N ASN A 133 -12.67 11.33 6.43
CA ASN A 133 -11.62 11.76 7.35
C ASN A 133 -10.22 11.50 6.76
N PRO A 134 -9.73 12.39 5.87
CA PRO A 134 -8.45 12.20 5.18
C PRO A 134 -7.24 12.07 6.13
N ALA A 135 -7.32 12.66 7.33
CA ALA A 135 -6.28 12.50 8.35
C ALA A 135 -6.06 11.04 8.78
N LYS A 136 -7.10 10.18 8.71
CA LYS A 136 -6.95 8.74 8.97
C LYS A 136 -6.08 8.05 7.92
N HIS A 137 -6.23 8.43 6.66
CA HIS A 137 -5.43 7.88 5.57
C HIS A 137 -3.98 8.33 5.67
N LEU A 138 -3.73 9.62 5.93
CA LEU A 138 -2.39 10.15 6.21
C LEU A 138 -1.70 9.41 7.36
N ALA A 139 -2.40 9.21 8.49
CA ALA A 139 -1.88 8.48 9.64
C ALA A 139 -1.62 7.00 9.31
N HIS A 140 -2.47 6.39 8.49
CA HIS A 140 -2.28 5.03 8.01
C HIS A 140 -1.04 4.90 7.12
N ALA A 141 -0.85 5.81 6.16
CA ALA A 141 0.32 5.85 5.28
C ALA A 141 1.63 5.98 6.07
N ALA A 142 1.68 6.88 7.05
CA ALA A 142 2.86 7.04 7.91
C ALA A 142 3.20 5.76 8.69
N LYS A 143 2.18 5.04 9.21
CA LYS A 143 2.39 3.73 9.87
C LYS A 143 2.91 2.67 8.90
N VAL A 144 2.42 2.66 7.67
CA VAL A 144 2.85 1.70 6.64
C VAL A 144 4.31 1.92 6.26
N LEU A 145 4.72 3.17 6.01
CA LEU A 145 6.12 3.52 5.75
C LEU A 145 7.04 3.09 6.90
N LEU A 146 6.61 3.36 8.13
CA LEU A 146 7.35 2.95 9.32
C LEU A 146 7.47 1.42 9.45
N LYS A 147 6.37 0.67 9.19
CA LYS A 147 6.38 -0.80 9.23
C LYS A 147 7.28 -1.37 8.14
N PHE A 148 7.26 -0.84 6.92
CA PHE A 148 8.17 -1.29 5.86
C PHE A 148 9.63 -1.02 6.22
N LYS A 149 9.94 0.13 6.82
CA LYS A 149 11.30 0.38 7.29
C LYS A 149 11.74 -0.64 8.35
N LEU A 150 10.86 -0.97 9.28
CA LEU A 150 11.14 -1.96 10.31
C LEU A 150 11.29 -3.37 9.74
N LEU A 151 10.55 -3.69 8.68
CA LEU A 151 10.69 -4.95 7.95
C LEU A 151 12.03 -5.05 7.21
N ASP A 152 12.55 -3.93 6.67
CA ASP A 152 13.89 -3.87 6.09
C ASP A 152 14.98 -4.01 7.16
N ALA A 153 14.93 -3.21 8.23
CA ALA A 153 15.97 -3.20 9.25
C ALA A 153 15.91 -4.38 10.24
N GLN A 154 14.75 -5.05 10.34
CA GLN A 154 14.37 -6.06 11.35
C GLN A 154 14.36 -5.57 12.81
N ARG A 155 15.30 -4.71 13.19
CA ARG A 155 15.37 -4.04 14.49
C ARG A 155 16.07 -2.69 14.34
N MET A 156 15.66 -1.70 15.13
CA MET A 156 16.29 -0.37 15.18
C MET A 156 16.16 0.23 16.57
N THR A 157 17.16 0.96 17.04
CA THR A 157 17.03 1.83 18.22
C THR A 157 16.07 3.00 17.93
N ARG A 158 15.53 3.63 18.96
CA ARG A 158 14.70 4.83 18.78
C ARG A 158 15.46 5.97 18.12
N ALA A 159 16.75 6.11 18.45
CA ALA A 159 17.61 7.13 17.87
C ALA A 159 17.83 6.92 16.37
N GLU A 160 18.14 5.69 15.94
CA GLU A 160 18.27 5.35 14.52
C GLU A 160 16.96 5.56 13.77
N LEU A 161 15.84 5.18 14.38
CA LEU A 161 14.52 5.37 13.79
C LEU A 161 14.18 6.86 13.61
N LEU A 162 14.46 7.67 14.63
CA LEU A 162 14.22 9.11 14.58
C LEU A 162 15.08 9.77 13.49
N ALA A 163 16.38 9.44 13.45
CA ALA A 163 17.30 9.96 12.44
C ALA A 163 16.85 9.59 11.02
N TRP A 164 16.45 8.34 10.79
CA TRP A 164 15.91 7.90 9.51
C TRP A 164 14.61 8.64 9.15
N ALA A 165 13.66 8.73 10.09
CA ALA A 165 12.36 9.36 9.85
C ALA A 165 12.50 10.85 9.53
N GLN A 166 13.37 11.57 10.25
CA GLN A 166 13.70 12.98 9.96
C GLN A 166 14.43 13.14 8.63
N GLY A 167 15.24 12.16 8.24
CA GLY A 167 15.92 12.13 6.94
C GLY A 167 15.03 11.71 5.77
N THR A 168 13.77 11.31 6.00
CA THR A 168 12.86 10.77 4.98
C THR A 168 11.88 11.86 4.49
N PRO A 169 12.05 12.40 3.27
CA PRO A 169 11.25 13.53 2.78
C PRO A 169 9.73 13.28 2.82
N TYR A 170 9.28 12.08 2.46
CA TYR A 170 7.86 11.75 2.41
C TYR A 170 7.22 11.73 3.80
N LEU A 171 7.93 11.22 4.82
CA LEU A 171 7.45 11.30 6.21
C LEU A 171 7.37 12.75 6.68
N ASN A 172 8.38 13.57 6.41
CA ASN A 172 8.33 15.01 6.73
C ASN A 172 7.11 15.70 6.11
N LYS A 173 6.81 15.41 4.83
CA LYS A 173 5.59 15.91 4.16
C LYS A 173 4.31 15.47 4.89
N LEU A 174 4.19 14.18 5.21
CA LEU A 174 3.00 13.64 5.91
C LEU A 174 2.82 14.24 7.31
N PHE A 175 3.92 14.41 8.07
CA PHE A 175 3.88 15.00 9.41
C PHE A 175 3.54 16.48 9.37
N ALA A 176 4.05 17.23 8.38
CA ALA A 176 3.71 18.64 8.23
C ALA A 176 2.19 18.87 8.05
N VAL A 177 1.51 17.95 7.34
CA VAL A 177 0.05 18.02 7.13
C VAL A 177 -0.74 17.58 8.37
N GLN A 178 -0.31 16.51 9.05
CA GLN A 178 -1.08 15.93 10.17
C GLN A 178 -0.89 16.64 11.51
N SER A 179 0.25 17.30 11.71
CA SER A 179 0.77 17.61 13.04
C SER A 179 1.19 19.08 13.18
N ALA A 180 0.37 20.00 12.66
CA ALA A 180 0.60 21.43 12.83
C ALA A 180 0.76 21.78 14.32
N GLY A 181 1.97 22.15 14.73
CA GLY A 181 2.31 22.49 16.12
C GLY A 181 2.71 21.33 17.04
N VAL A 182 2.73 20.08 16.56
CA VAL A 182 3.26 18.93 17.32
C VAL A 182 4.70 18.64 16.87
N PRO A 183 5.67 18.53 17.80
CA PRO A 183 7.03 18.15 17.46
C PRO A 183 7.10 16.80 16.72
N PHE A 184 7.89 16.71 15.66
CA PHE A 184 8.03 15.51 14.83
C PHE A 184 8.29 14.24 15.66
N GLU A 185 9.20 14.31 16.62
CA GLU A 185 9.53 13.20 17.52
C GLU A 185 8.33 12.72 18.33
N GLN A 186 7.48 13.64 18.79
CA GLN A 186 6.26 13.29 19.51
C GLN A 186 5.27 12.56 18.59
N GLY A 187 5.12 13.03 17.35
CA GLY A 187 4.32 12.36 16.34
C GLY A 187 4.83 10.95 16.03
N LEU A 188 6.14 10.79 15.81
CA LEU A 188 6.79 9.50 15.56
C LEU A 188 6.57 8.53 16.73
N ARG A 189 6.70 9.00 17.98
CA ARG A 189 6.41 8.19 19.17
C ARG A 189 4.98 7.66 19.20
N VAL A 190 4.00 8.45 18.74
CA VAL A 190 2.60 8.01 18.65
C VAL A 190 2.47 6.88 17.62
N LEU A 191 3.10 7.01 16.44
CA LEU A 191 3.08 5.95 15.42
C LEU A 191 3.73 4.65 15.92
N VAL A 192 4.87 4.73 16.59
CA VAL A 192 5.54 3.56 17.19
C VAL A 192 4.62 2.87 18.19
N ARG A 193 3.99 3.63 19.08
CA ARG A 193 3.04 3.07 20.06
C ARG A 193 1.85 2.41 19.36
N ASP A 194 1.36 2.98 18.28
CA ASP A 194 0.28 2.39 17.49
C ASP A 194 0.68 1.08 16.81
N LEU A 195 1.90 0.98 16.27
CA LEU A 195 2.43 -0.27 15.73
C LEU A 195 2.55 -1.35 16.80
N VAL A 196 3.08 -1.00 17.98
CA VAL A 196 3.18 -1.93 19.11
C VAL A 196 1.80 -2.39 19.57
N ARG A 197 0.85 -1.46 19.73
CA ARG A 197 -0.54 -1.79 20.10
C ARG A 197 -1.23 -2.70 19.08
N ALA A 198 -0.90 -2.53 17.79
CA ALA A 198 -1.44 -3.37 16.72
C ALA A 198 -0.71 -4.72 16.59
N GLY A 199 0.31 -4.99 17.41
CA GLY A 199 1.14 -6.19 17.30
C GLY A 199 2.03 -6.22 16.06
N ALA A 200 2.23 -5.08 15.39
CA ALA A 200 3.07 -4.96 14.20
C ALA A 200 4.54 -4.65 14.52
N ALA A 201 4.86 -4.38 15.79
CA ALA A 201 6.21 -4.25 16.31
C ALA A 201 6.25 -4.63 17.79
N THR A 202 7.41 -4.99 18.31
CA THR A 202 7.63 -5.09 19.76
C THR A 202 8.73 -4.12 20.18
N LEU A 203 8.70 -3.70 21.45
CA LEU A 203 9.71 -2.79 22.00
C LEU A 203 10.37 -3.46 23.21
N ASP A 204 11.69 -3.63 23.14
CA ASP A 204 12.53 -4.10 24.24
C ASP A 204 13.53 -3.00 24.61
N GLY A 205 13.32 -2.35 25.75
CA GLY A 205 14.05 -1.14 26.15
C GLY A 205 13.94 -0.03 25.10
N ASP A 206 15.07 0.31 24.48
CA ASP A 206 15.16 1.32 23.41
C ASP A 206 15.10 0.73 21.99
N VAL A 207 15.03 -0.60 21.86
CA VAL A 207 15.08 -1.28 20.56
C VAL A 207 13.68 -1.66 20.12
N LEU A 208 13.29 -1.19 18.94
CA LEU A 208 12.08 -1.60 18.25
C LEU A 208 12.40 -2.80 17.35
N HIS A 209 11.55 -3.83 17.40
CA HIS A 209 11.68 -5.05 16.63
C HIS A 209 10.49 -5.23 15.70
N ASN A 210 10.76 -5.72 14.49
CA ASN A 210 9.72 -6.20 13.60
C ASN A 210 9.01 -7.41 14.25
N ALA A 211 7.68 -7.34 14.32
CA ALA A 211 6.82 -8.47 14.69
C ALA A 211 6.27 -9.18 13.46
#